data_AF-A0A978S6Y1-F1
#
_entry.id   AF-A0A978S6Y1-F1
#
_cell.length_a   1.000
_cell.length_b   1.000
_cell.length_c   1.000
_cell.angle_alpha   90.00
_cell.angle_beta   90.00
_cell.angle_gamma   90.00
#
_symmetry.space_group_name_H-M   'P 1'
#
loop_
_entity.id
_entity.type
_entity.pdbx_description
1 polymer ?
#
loop_
_entity_poly.entity_id
_entity_poly.type
_entity_poly.pdbx_seq_one_letter_code
_entity_poly.pdbx_strand_id
1 'polypeptide(L)'
;MSHYVTVPPSLPGELVESGCIIYIGPGNGNGYGVKRVQGKKCYAHRLALEAKLGRSLKPGYCACHTCDVRGCINPDHLFEGTYSENTLDAVKKGRYCKHSQKLTESDLGEIRQQLERGVSHTELAQR
;
A
#
# COMPACT_ATOMS: atom_id res chain seq x y z
N MET A 1 -26.58 -10.50 -7.34
CA MET A 1 -27.02 -10.23 -5.95
C MET A 1 -25.77 -9.85 -5.17
N SER A 2 -25.74 -8.70 -4.50
CA SER A 2 -24.59 -8.33 -3.66
C SER A 2 -24.56 -9.22 -2.42
N HIS A 3 -23.47 -9.95 -2.22
CA HIS A 3 -23.28 -10.84 -1.08
C HIS A 3 -22.58 -10.10 0.05
N TYR A 4 -23.35 -9.49 0.95
CA TYR A 4 -22.81 -8.83 2.13
C TYR A 4 -22.37 -9.85 3.19
N VAL A 5 -21.17 -9.67 3.72
CA VAL A 5 -20.57 -10.53 4.73
C VAL A 5 -19.96 -9.69 5.85
N THR A 6 -19.86 -10.27 7.04
CA THR A 6 -19.17 -9.66 8.17
C THR A 6 -17.92 -10.46 8.50
N VAL A 7 -16.76 -9.82 8.45
CA VAL A 7 -15.48 -10.41 8.81
C VAL A 7 -15.14 -10.05 10.25
N PRO A 8 -14.61 -10.98 11.08
CA PRO A 8 -14.13 -10.63 12.42
C PRO A 8 -13.09 -9.49 12.38
N PRO A 9 -13.09 -8.53 13.34
CA PRO A 9 -13.98 -8.39 14.50
C PRO A 9 -15.14 -7.43 14.21
N SER A 10 -16.09 -7.81 13.35
CA SER A 10 -17.20 -6.96 12.90
C SER A 10 -16.78 -5.87 11.91
N LEU A 11 -16.16 -6.29 10.82
CA LEU A 11 -15.85 -5.50 9.64
C LEU A 11 -16.87 -5.86 8.54
N PRO A 12 -17.74 -4.93 8.13
CA PRO A 12 -18.66 -5.21 7.03
C PRO A 12 -17.92 -5.19 5.70
N GLY A 13 -18.27 -6.10 4.81
CA GLY A 13 -17.74 -6.15 3.46
C GLY A 13 -18.70 -6.80 2.46
N GLU A 14 -18.38 -6.65 1.18
CA GLU A 14 -19.09 -7.29 0.07
C GLU A 14 -18.19 -8.34 -0.57
N LEU A 15 -18.66 -9.58 -0.63
CA LEU A 15 -17.99 -10.68 -1.33
C LEU A 15 -18.19 -10.50 -2.84
N VAL A 16 -17.09 -10.42 -3.57
CA VAL A 16 -17.07 -10.31 -5.04
C VAL A 16 -16.61 -11.62 -5.68
N GLU A 17 -16.84 -11.78 -6.98
CA GLU A 17 -16.53 -13.01 -7.73
C GLU A 17 -15.06 -13.45 -7.65
N SER A 18 -14.13 -12.50 -7.44
CA SER A 18 -12.70 -12.80 -7.24
C SER A 18 -12.38 -13.44 -5.89
N GLY A 19 -13.37 -13.69 -5.04
CA GLY A 19 -13.19 -14.16 -3.66
C GLY A 19 -12.71 -13.08 -2.70
N CYS A 20 -12.46 -11.86 -3.17
CA CYS A 20 -12.17 -10.73 -2.30
C CYS A 20 -13.42 -10.32 -1.51
N ILE A 21 -13.20 -9.90 -0.26
CA ILE A 21 -14.23 -9.25 0.55
C ILE A 21 -13.86 -7.77 0.60
N ILE A 22 -14.58 -6.92 -0.13
CA ILE A 22 -14.29 -5.49 -0.22
C ILE A 22 -14.90 -4.78 0.99
N TYR A 23 -14.08 -4.06 1.74
CA TYR A 23 -14.55 -3.29 2.90
C TYR A 23 -15.50 -2.17 2.48
N ILE A 24 -16.70 -2.14 3.07
CA ILE A 24 -17.73 -1.11 2.76
C ILE A 24 -17.73 0.07 3.73
N GLY A 25 -16.81 0.08 4.71
CA GLY A 25 -16.67 1.18 5.66
C GLY A 25 -15.74 2.31 5.16
N PRO A 26 -15.36 3.23 6.06
CA PRO A 26 -14.49 4.34 5.71
C PRO A 26 -13.15 3.90 5.11
N GLY A 27 -12.72 4.56 4.03
CA GLY A 27 -11.40 4.35 3.43
C GLY A 27 -10.40 5.44 3.84
N ASN A 28 -9.12 5.22 3.55
CA ASN A 28 -8.15 6.29 3.40
C ASN A 28 -8.06 6.73 1.92
N GLY A 29 -7.40 7.86 1.66
CA GLY A 29 -7.18 8.36 0.29
C GLY A 29 -6.33 7.44 -0.61
N ASN A 30 -5.73 6.39 -0.05
CA ASN A 30 -4.91 5.42 -0.76
C ASN A 30 -5.68 4.12 -1.09
N GLY A 31 -6.98 4.05 -0.82
CA GLY A 31 -7.83 2.88 -1.16
C GLY A 31 -7.83 1.75 -0.11
N TYR A 32 -7.27 1.97 1.08
CA TYR A 32 -7.33 1.02 2.19
C TYR A 32 -8.52 1.31 3.10
N GLY A 33 -9.23 0.27 3.51
CA GLY A 33 -10.25 0.36 4.56
C GLY A 33 -9.65 0.72 5.92
N VAL A 34 -10.35 1.57 6.68
CA VAL A 34 -9.94 2.04 8.01
C VAL A 34 -11.11 1.98 9.00
N LYS A 35 -10.82 1.57 10.24
CA LYS A 35 -11.78 1.52 11.35
C LYS A 35 -11.15 2.20 12.57
N ARG A 36 -11.96 2.95 13.33
CA ARG A 36 -11.53 3.48 14.62
C ARG A 36 -11.74 2.43 15.72
N VAL A 37 -10.68 2.11 16.46
CA VAL A 37 -10.72 1.19 17.61
C VAL A 37 -10.08 1.91 18.78
N GLN A 38 -10.82 2.08 19.88
CA GLN A 38 -10.35 2.81 21.09
C GLN A 38 -9.75 4.19 20.76
N GLY A 39 -10.41 4.96 19.89
CA GLY A 39 -9.96 6.28 19.46
C GLY A 39 -8.81 6.31 18.45
N LYS A 40 -8.17 5.16 18.16
CA LYS A 40 -7.05 5.06 17.20
C LYS A 40 -7.54 4.61 15.84
N LYS A 41 -6.94 5.15 14.77
CA LYS A 41 -7.21 4.74 13.39
C LYS A 41 -6.42 3.46 13.09
N CYS A 42 -7.13 2.38 12.75
CA CYS A 42 -6.57 1.09 12.42
C CYS A 42 -6.95 0.70 10.98
N TYR A 43 -6.10 -0.05 10.29
CA TYR A 43 -6.43 -0.58 8.97
C TYR A 43 -7.37 -1.79 9.10
N ALA A 44 -8.41 -1.83 8.27
CA ALA A 44 -9.43 -2.88 8.32
C ALA A 44 -8.83 -4.27 8.01
N HIS A 45 -7.99 -4.37 6.98
CA HIS A 45 -7.32 -5.63 6.63
C HIS A 45 -6.39 -6.12 7.75
N ARG A 46 -5.71 -5.21 8.46
CA ARG A 46 -4.89 -5.57 9.62
C ARG A 46 -5.75 -6.18 10.73
N LEU A 47 -6.87 -5.55 11.05
CA LEU A 47 -7.79 -6.07 12.08
C LEU A 47 -8.35 -7.45 11.70
N ALA A 48 -8.65 -7.67 10.41
CA ALA A 48 -9.11 -8.96 9.91
C ALA A 48 -8.04 -10.05 10.09
N LEU A 49 -6.78 -9.74 9.79
CA LEU A 49 -5.67 -10.68 9.99
C LEU A 49 -5.40 -10.95 11.48
N GLU A 50 -5.37 -9.91 12.32
CA GLU A 50 -5.17 -10.06 13.77
C GLU A 50 -6.29 -10.92 14.40
N ALA A 51 -7.53 -10.75 13.94
CA ALA A 51 -8.65 -11.58 14.38
C ALA A 51 -8.51 -13.05 13.93
N LYS A 52 -8.06 -13.30 12.68
CA LYS A 52 -7.77 -14.66 12.20
C LYS A 52 -6.64 -15.33 12.98
N LEU A 53 -5.59 -14.58 13.31
CA LEU A 53 -4.46 -15.08 14.09
C LEU A 53 -4.78 -15.24 15.59
N GLY A 54 -5.86 -14.62 16.07
CA GLY A 54 -6.18 -14.57 17.50
C GLY A 54 -5.16 -13.77 18.33
N ARG A 55 -4.29 -13.00 17.68
CA ARG A 55 -3.24 -12.19 18.33
C ARG A 55 -2.93 -10.95 17.51
N SER A 56 -2.38 -9.94 18.17
CA SER A 56 -1.82 -8.77 17.49
C SER A 56 -0.63 -9.16 16.60
N LEU A 57 -0.44 -8.43 15.50
CA LEU A 57 0.76 -8.56 14.68
C LEU A 57 2.00 -8.18 15.48
N LYS A 58 3.10 -8.89 15.25
CA LYS A 58 4.39 -8.58 15.87
C LYS A 58 4.86 -7.18 15.46
N PRO A 59 5.62 -6.47 16.32
CA PRO A 59 6.28 -5.23 15.92
C PRO A 59 7.12 -5.43 14.66
N GLY A 60 7.01 -4.52 13.69
CA GLY A 60 7.73 -4.60 12.40
C GLY A 60 7.05 -5.46 11.32
N TYR A 61 5.93 -6.13 11.64
CA TYR A 61 5.17 -6.91 10.67
C TYR A 61 3.95 -6.15 10.15
N CYS A 62 3.58 -6.47 8.91
CA CYS A 62 2.47 -5.91 8.16
C CYS A 62 1.51 -7.02 7.73
N ALA A 63 0.23 -6.66 7.62
CA ALA A 63 -0.77 -7.49 6.96
C ALA A 63 -0.65 -7.27 5.44
N CYS A 64 -0.17 -8.28 4.73
CA CYS A 64 0.09 -8.22 3.30
C CYS A 64 -1.00 -8.95 2.52
N HIS A 65 -1.34 -8.46 1.33
CA HIS A 65 -2.34 -9.06 0.46
C HIS A 65 -1.70 -10.02 -0.54
N THR A 66 -2.27 -11.21 -0.70
CA THR A 66 -1.95 -12.10 -1.84
C THR A 66 -2.65 -11.66 -3.13
N CYS A 67 -3.82 -11.04 -3.00
CA CYS A 67 -4.66 -10.59 -4.12
C CYS A 67 -4.32 -9.18 -4.64
N ASP A 68 -3.43 -8.43 -3.98
CA ASP A 68 -3.06 -7.05 -4.31
C ASP A 68 -4.22 -6.02 -4.38
N VAL A 69 -5.41 -6.36 -3.86
CA VAL A 69 -6.57 -5.45 -3.76
C VAL A 69 -6.56 -4.71 -2.42
N ARG A 70 -6.27 -3.41 -2.44
CA ARG A 70 -6.11 -2.58 -1.21
C ARG A 70 -7.31 -2.57 -0.27
N GLY A 71 -8.53 -2.62 -0.82
CA GLY A 71 -9.78 -2.64 -0.06
C GLY A 71 -10.18 -4.02 0.46
N CYS A 72 -9.45 -5.07 0.12
CA CYS A 72 -9.79 -6.44 0.50
C CYS A 72 -9.50 -6.68 1.99
N ILE A 73 -10.48 -7.25 2.68
CA ILE A 73 -10.41 -7.68 4.09
C ILE A 73 -10.62 -9.17 4.26
N ASN A 74 -10.59 -9.96 3.17
CA ASN A 74 -10.70 -11.41 3.27
C ASN A 74 -9.49 -11.97 4.06
N PRO A 75 -9.69 -12.60 5.23
CA PRO A 75 -8.59 -13.15 6.03
C PRO A 75 -7.76 -14.22 5.31
N ASP A 76 -8.31 -14.89 4.30
CA ASP A 76 -7.59 -15.89 3.49
C ASP A 76 -6.71 -15.27 2.41
N HIS A 77 -6.96 -14.00 2.07
CA HIS A 77 -6.11 -13.22 1.17
C HIS A 77 -5.04 -12.41 1.92
N LEU A 78 -4.91 -12.62 3.24
CA LEU A 78 -4.02 -11.87 4.12
C LEU A 78 -2.99 -12.78 4.78
N PHE A 79 -1.75 -12.30 4.85
CA PHE A 79 -0.66 -12.99 5.55
C PHE A 79 0.20 -12.00 6.35
N GLU A 80 0.86 -12.51 7.39
CA GLU A 80 1.84 -11.75 8.18
C GLU A 80 3.17 -11.75 7.43
N GLY A 81 3.67 -10.57 7.06
CA GLY A 81 4.95 -10.39 6.37
C GLY A 81 5.75 -9.23 6.96
N THR A 82 7.06 -9.28 6.84
CA THR A 82 7.93 -8.16 7.23
C THR A 82 7.86 -7.02 6.22
N TYR A 83 8.21 -5.81 6.65
CA TYR A 83 8.28 -4.67 5.74
C TYR A 83 9.28 -4.91 4.59
N SER A 84 10.40 -5.58 4.87
CA SER A 84 11.39 -5.98 3.87
C SER A 84 10.81 -6.95 2.84
N GLU A 85 10.06 -7.96 3.26
CA GLU A 85 9.42 -8.92 2.35
C GLU A 85 8.35 -8.25 1.48
N ASN A 86 7.52 -7.39 2.06
CA ASN A 86 6.51 -6.64 1.33
C ASN A 86 7.14 -5.69 0.29
N THR A 87 8.25 -5.05 0.64
CA THR A 87 8.98 -4.17 -0.28
C THR A 87 9.60 -4.99 -1.42
N LEU A 88 10.22 -6.13 -1.11
CA LEU A 88 10.78 -7.04 -2.11
C LEU A 88 9.70 -7.59 -3.05
N ASP A 89 8.53 -7.96 -2.54
CA ASP A 89 7.39 -8.40 -3.35
C ASP A 89 6.90 -7.28 -4.28
N ALA A 90 6.76 -6.06 -3.77
CA ALA A 90 6.39 -4.90 -4.59
C ALA A 90 7.42 -4.61 -5.69
N VAL A 91 8.71 -4.77 -5.42
CA VAL A 91 9.79 -4.66 -6.42
C VAL A 91 9.66 -5.76 -7.47
N LYS A 92 9.52 -7.03 -7.05
CA LYS A 92 9.35 -8.17 -7.97
C LYS A 92 8.14 -8.02 -8.88
N LYS A 93 7.03 -7.49 -8.35
CA LYS A 93 5.79 -7.25 -9.08
C LYS A 93 5.77 -5.93 -9.88
N GLY A 94 6.88 -5.19 -9.93
CA GLY A 94 6.96 -3.92 -10.66
C GLY A 94 6.10 -2.78 -10.08
N ARG A 95 5.59 -2.95 -8.85
CA ARG A 95 4.78 -1.95 -8.13
C ARG A 95 5.62 -0.91 -7.40
N TYR A 96 6.95 -1.06 -7.42
CA TYR A 96 7.88 -0.10 -6.84
C TYR A 96 8.27 0.96 -7.89
N CYS A 97 7.65 2.14 -7.82
CA CYS A 97 8.04 3.25 -8.68
C CYS A 97 9.41 3.79 -8.23
N LYS A 98 10.42 3.69 -9.11
CA LYS A 98 11.70 4.41 -8.95
C LYS A 98 11.46 5.89 -9.23
N HIS A 99 10.92 6.61 -8.25
CA HIS A 99 10.66 8.05 -8.40
C HIS A 99 11.92 8.92 -8.31
N SER A 100 13.07 8.30 -8.02
CA SER A 100 14.38 8.93 -8.01
C SER A 100 15.39 8.00 -8.66
N GLN A 101 15.44 8.01 -9.99
CA GLN A 101 16.66 7.53 -10.64
C GLN A 101 17.78 8.47 -10.20
N LYS A 102 18.91 7.90 -9.76
CA LYS A 102 20.11 8.70 -9.56
C LYS A 102 20.51 9.26 -10.92
N LEU A 103 20.79 10.56 -10.97
CA LEU A 103 21.37 11.20 -12.15
C LEU A 103 22.61 10.41 -12.59
N THR A 104 22.68 10.11 -13.87
CA THR A 104 23.86 9.52 -14.49
C THR A 104 24.96 10.56 -14.65
N GLU A 105 26.20 10.13 -14.90
CA GLU A 105 27.29 11.06 -15.22
C GLU A 105 26.97 11.92 -16.46
N SER A 106 26.18 11.39 -17.40
CA SER A 106 25.71 12.14 -18.57
C SER A 106 24.73 13.23 -18.15
N ASP A 107 23.73 12.90 -17.32
CA ASP A 107 22.75 13.87 -16.82
C ASP A 107 23.43 14.99 -16.02
N LEU A 108 24.44 14.65 -15.22
CA LEU A 108 25.25 15.62 -14.49
C LEU A 108 26.06 16.52 -15.42
N GLY A 109 26.63 15.96 -16.50
CA GLY A 109 27.36 16.72 -17.52
C GLY A 109 26.47 17.73 -18.24
N GLU A 110 25.26 17.32 -18.60
CA GLU A 110 24.28 18.17 -19.28
C GLU A 110 23.80 19.32 -18.37
N ILE A 111 23.49 19.04 -17.11
CA ILE A 111 23.09 20.06 -16.14
C ILE A 111 24.21 21.09 -15.96
N ARG A 112 25.46 20.65 -15.78
CA ARG A 112 26.62 21.55 -15.65
C ARG A 112 26.80 22.44 -16.89
N GLN A 113 26.69 21.86 -18.08
CA GLN A 113 26.84 22.61 -19.33
C GLN A 113 25.73 23.65 -19.51
N GLN A 114 24.49 23.37 -19.10
CA GLN A 114 23.41 24.34 -19.18
C GLN A 114 23.57 25.49 -18.17
N LEU A 115 24.08 25.20 -16.98
CA LEU A 115 24.42 26.23 -15.99
C LEU A 115 25.55 27.14 -16.47
N GLU A 116 26.59 26.58 -17.10
CA GLU A 116 27.66 27.37 -17.72
C GLU A 116 27.15 28.27 -18.86
N ARG A 117 26.12 27.83 -19.57
CA ARG A 117 25.41 28.63 -20.60
C ARG A 117 24.46 29.69 -20.02
N GLY A 118 24.40 29.82 -18.70
CA GLY A 118 23.59 30.82 -18.01
C GLY A 118 22.11 30.44 -17.88
N VAL A 119 21.73 29.19 -18.17
CA VAL A 119 20.36 28.71 -17.90
C VAL A 119 20.17 28.69 -16.39
N SER A 120 19.09 29.30 -15.91
CA SER A 120 18.81 29.35 -14.48
C SER A 120 18.39 27.97 -13.94
N HIS A 121 18.67 27.71 -12.65
CA HIS A 121 18.17 26.50 -11.98
C HIS A 121 16.64 26.34 -12.08
N THR A 122 15.91 27.46 -12.12
CA THR A 122 14.45 27.46 -12.26
C THR A 122 14.00 26.98 -13.64
N GLU A 123 14.68 27.40 -14.72
CA GLU A 123 14.40 26.91 -16.08
C GLU A 123 14.73 25.43 -16.25
N LEU A 124 15.82 24.96 -15.62
CA LEU A 124 16.20 23.55 -15.65
C LEU A 124 15.17 22.65 -14.97
N ALA A 125 14.59 23.12 -13.86
CA ALA A 125 13.61 22.36 -13.09
C ALA A 125 12.23 22.25 -13.75
N GLN A 126 11.96 23.07 -14.78
CA GLN A 126 10.68 23.11 -15.50
C GLN A 126 10.67 22.24 -16.77
N ARG A 127 11.78 21.59 -17.10
CA ARG A 127 11.92 20.64 -18.21
C ARG A 127 11.70 19.21 -17.74
#